data_AF-A0A023G9Z5-F1
#
_entry.id   AF-A0A023G9Z5-F1
#
_cell.length_a   1.000
_cell.length_b   1.000
_cell.length_c   1.000
_cell.angle_alpha   90.00
_cell.angle_beta   90.00
_cell.angle_gamma   90.00
#
_symmetry.space_group_name_H-M   'P 1'
#
loop_
_entity.id
_entity.type
_entity.pdbx_description
1 polymer ?
#
loop_
_entity_poly.entity_id
_entity_poly.type
_entity_poly.pdbx_seq_one_letter_code
_entity_poly.pdbx_strand_id
1 'polypeptide(L)'
;SKITGFITVLFFATTDPIYAAANRPQPRTTVACVPPYLGKGYARAYSYKCKLATGTYPNNTPCLPVTHGGKQLDQAGLCQEDKCKPFTKLNPLLKVCVFPESLHKCPDIENTKKIVLDFCHYYCKGADKEWYFGYYKNEGNSLCHLENPDTPKEFGQCCKGKCVKKGQCTANY
;
A
#
# COMPACT_ATOMS: atom_id res chain seq x y z
N SER A 1 -87.44 -1.58 0.18
CA SER A 1 -86.81 -0.45 0.89
C SER A 1 -85.31 -0.63 0.92
N LYS A 2 -84.58 0.40 0.48
CA LYS A 2 -83.11 0.52 0.50
C LYS A 2 -82.62 0.69 1.93
N ILE A 3 -81.52 0.03 2.30
CA ILE A 3 -80.49 0.63 3.18
C ILE A 3 -79.12 0.20 2.66
N THR A 4 -78.42 1.19 2.11
CA THR A 4 -77.04 1.16 1.64
C THR A 4 -76.13 1.38 2.84
N GLY A 5 -75.25 0.43 3.16
CA GLY A 5 -74.22 0.59 4.18
C GLY A 5 -72.85 0.77 3.53
N PHE A 6 -72.32 1.99 3.54
CA PHE A 6 -70.94 2.28 3.12
C PHE A 6 -69.98 1.94 4.27
N ILE A 7 -69.06 1.01 4.04
CA ILE A 7 -67.94 0.73 4.95
C ILE A 7 -66.83 1.73 4.64
N THR A 8 -66.61 2.67 5.55
CA THR A 8 -65.48 3.61 5.49
C THR A 8 -64.23 2.91 6.00
N VAL A 9 -63.30 2.58 5.10
CA VAL A 9 -61.97 2.05 5.46
C VAL A 9 -61.07 3.23 5.82
N LEU A 10 -60.76 3.38 7.10
CA LEU A 10 -59.77 4.33 7.62
C LEU A 10 -58.37 3.77 7.38
N PHE A 11 -57.63 4.35 6.43
CA PHE A 11 -56.20 4.10 6.28
C PHE A 11 -55.44 4.93 7.33
N PHE A 12 -54.90 4.27 8.34
CA PHE A 12 -53.90 4.89 9.22
C PHE A 12 -52.58 4.98 8.45
N ALA A 13 -52.20 6.18 8.02
CA ALA A 13 -50.87 6.44 7.49
C ALA A 13 -49.88 6.40 8.65
N THR A 14 -49.08 5.33 8.74
CA THR A 14 -47.94 5.28 9.66
C THR A 14 -46.86 6.21 9.11
N THR A 15 -46.64 7.35 9.75
CA THR A 15 -45.46 8.17 9.46
C THR A 15 -44.26 7.46 10.03
N ASP A 16 -43.63 6.61 9.22
CA ASP A 16 -42.30 6.09 9.52
C ASP A 16 -41.36 7.28 9.70
N PRO A 17 -40.67 7.41 10.85
CA PRO A 17 -39.66 8.45 11.00
C PRO A 17 -38.54 8.14 10.02
N ILE A 18 -38.48 8.96 8.95
CA ILE A 18 -37.35 9.05 8.05
C ILE A 18 -36.14 9.38 8.92
N TYR A 19 -35.35 8.37 9.25
CA TYR A 19 -34.02 8.57 9.79
C TYR A 19 -33.25 9.35 8.73
N ALA A 20 -33.11 10.65 8.97
CA ALA A 20 -32.14 11.46 8.27
C ALA A 20 -30.78 10.79 8.51
N ALA A 21 -30.28 10.07 7.51
CA ALA A 21 -28.90 9.65 7.44
C ALA A 21 -28.07 10.94 7.32
N ALA A 22 -27.84 11.57 8.47
CA ALA A 22 -26.94 12.69 8.61
C ALA A 22 -25.61 12.27 8.01
N ASN A 23 -25.11 13.09 7.07
CA ASN A 23 -23.80 13.03 6.43
C ASN A 23 -22.71 12.58 7.43
N ARG A 24 -22.51 11.27 7.57
CA ARG A 24 -21.27 10.73 8.11
C ARG A 24 -20.30 10.73 6.94
N PRO A 25 -19.17 11.46 7.00
CA PRO A 25 -18.13 11.33 6.00
C PRO A 25 -17.77 9.85 5.90
N GLN A 26 -18.12 9.23 4.77
CA GLN A 26 -17.74 7.86 4.50
C GLN A 26 -16.21 7.81 4.58
N PRO A 27 -15.60 6.89 5.37
CA PRO A 27 -14.14 6.81 5.46
C PRO A 27 -13.58 6.69 4.05
N ARG A 28 -12.65 7.57 3.66
CA ARG A 28 -12.00 7.50 2.34
C ARG A 28 -11.34 6.13 2.23
N THR A 29 -11.90 5.27 1.38
CA THR A 29 -11.38 3.91 1.11
C THR A 29 -10.24 3.92 0.11
N THR A 30 -10.00 5.05 -0.58
CA THR A 30 -8.94 5.21 -1.56
C THR A 30 -8.17 6.50 -1.31
N VAL A 31 -6.84 6.41 -1.36
CA VAL A 31 -5.94 7.57 -1.35
C VAL A 31 -5.36 7.71 -2.74
N ALA A 32 -5.51 8.89 -3.35
CA ALA A 32 -4.78 9.22 -4.57
C ALA A 32 -3.29 9.37 -4.21
N CYS A 33 -2.46 8.45 -4.71
CA CYS A 33 -1.02 8.57 -4.57
C CYS A 33 -0.53 9.81 -5.31
N VAL A 34 0.32 10.59 -4.66
CA VAL A 34 1.01 11.69 -5.34
C VAL A 34 1.86 11.06 -6.44
N PRO A 35 1.75 11.51 -7.70
CA PRO A 35 2.60 10.99 -8.75
C PRO A 35 4.06 11.12 -8.32
N PRO A 36 4.94 10.18 -8.71
CA PRO A 36 6.36 10.31 -8.42
C PRO A 36 6.82 11.70 -8.84
N TYR A 37 7.60 12.35 -7.98
CA TYR A 37 8.33 13.57 -8.33
C TYR A 37 8.97 13.39 -9.71
N LEU A 38 9.02 14.46 -10.53
CA LEU A 38 9.51 14.42 -11.93
C LEU A 38 10.96 13.88 -12.09
N GLY A 39 11.63 13.57 -10.99
CA GLY A 39 12.87 12.81 -10.98
C GLY A 39 12.68 11.33 -11.33
N LYS A 40 13.81 10.69 -11.65
CA LYS A 40 13.86 9.24 -11.91
C LYS A 40 14.07 8.50 -10.58
N GLY A 41 13.46 7.32 -10.46
CA GLY A 41 13.65 6.44 -9.30
C GLY A 41 13.03 6.96 -8.00
N TYR A 42 13.33 6.26 -6.91
CA TYR A 42 12.98 6.71 -5.56
C TYR A 42 13.75 7.97 -5.16
N ALA A 43 13.09 8.88 -4.44
CA ALA A 43 13.77 9.97 -3.75
C ALA A 43 14.82 9.42 -2.78
N ARG A 44 16.09 9.79 -2.99
CA ARG A 44 17.20 9.36 -2.13
C ARG A 44 17.13 10.08 -0.79
N ALA A 45 16.80 9.35 0.27
CA ALA A 45 16.68 9.90 1.61
C ALA A 45 17.93 9.59 2.45
N TYR A 46 18.95 10.43 2.35
CA TYR A 46 20.19 10.28 3.11
C TYR A 46 19.92 10.36 4.60
N SER A 47 20.19 9.28 5.33
CA SER A 47 19.88 9.17 6.76
C SER A 47 18.41 9.57 7.04
N TYR A 48 17.50 9.06 6.21
CA TYR A 48 16.05 9.30 6.24
C TYR A 48 15.59 10.73 5.94
N LYS A 49 16.46 11.65 5.51
CA LYS A 49 16.07 13.03 5.19
C LYS A 49 15.61 13.17 3.74
N CYS A 50 14.38 13.60 3.50
CA CYS A 50 13.83 13.87 2.17
C CYS A 50 14.20 15.28 1.70
N LYS A 51 15.49 15.49 1.37
CA LYS A 51 16.00 16.78 0.87
C LYS A 51 16.46 16.70 -0.58
N LEU A 52 16.21 17.78 -1.31
CA LEU A 52 16.74 18.11 -2.62
C LEU A 52 17.81 19.21 -2.47
N ALA A 53 18.65 19.41 -3.48
CA ALA A 53 19.59 20.53 -3.50
C ALA A 53 18.86 21.90 -3.42
N THR A 54 17.66 21.96 -4.00
CA THR A 54 16.84 23.17 -4.12
C THR A 54 15.69 23.25 -3.09
N GLY A 55 15.59 22.30 -2.15
CA GLY A 55 14.48 22.27 -1.19
C GLY A 55 14.22 20.89 -0.60
N THR A 56 12.94 20.52 -0.46
CA THR A 56 12.52 19.22 0.05
C THR A 56 11.64 18.51 -0.96
N TYR A 57 11.64 17.17 -0.93
CA TYR A 57 10.73 16.42 -1.77
C TYR A 57 9.28 16.69 -1.34
N PRO A 58 8.32 16.77 -2.28
CA PRO A 58 6.92 16.91 -1.94
C PRO A 58 6.45 15.80 -0.97
N ASN A 59 5.51 16.13 -0.09
CA ASN A 59 4.88 15.14 0.77
C ASN A 59 4.28 13.99 -0.06
N ASN A 60 4.39 12.79 0.47
CA ASN A 60 4.03 11.51 -0.13
C ASN A 60 4.82 11.12 -1.39
N THR A 61 5.96 11.76 -1.67
CA THR A 61 6.90 11.26 -2.68
C THR A 61 7.49 9.92 -2.23
N PRO A 62 7.50 8.87 -3.08
CA PRO A 62 8.20 7.62 -2.76
C PRO A 62 9.68 7.86 -2.52
N CYS A 63 10.21 7.35 -1.41
CA CYS A 63 11.58 7.55 -1.00
C CYS A 63 12.25 6.23 -0.59
N LEU A 64 13.58 6.16 -0.73
CA LEU A 64 14.39 5.05 -0.25
C LEU A 64 15.45 5.57 0.72
N PRO A 65 15.44 5.13 2.00
CA PRO A 65 16.50 5.46 2.95
C PRO A 65 17.85 4.89 2.50
N VAL A 66 18.86 5.76 2.41
CA VAL A 66 20.22 5.37 2.00
C VAL A 66 21.26 5.98 2.92
N THR A 67 22.38 5.28 3.10
CA THR A 67 23.59 5.79 3.74
C THR A 67 24.17 6.96 2.94
N HIS A 68 25.07 7.75 3.55
CA HIS A 68 25.87 8.74 2.83
C HIS A 68 26.69 8.15 1.67
N GLY A 69 27.11 6.87 1.79
CA GLY A 69 27.75 6.12 0.70
C GLY A 69 26.78 5.60 -0.37
N GLY A 70 25.49 5.96 -0.30
CA GLY A 70 24.48 5.59 -1.29
C GLY A 70 24.12 4.10 -1.31
N LYS A 71 24.37 3.38 -0.20
CA LYS A 71 23.86 2.02 0.06
C LYS A 71 22.48 2.09 0.71
N GLN A 72 21.58 1.19 0.38
CA GLN A 72 20.28 1.06 1.03
C GLN A 72 20.44 0.85 2.54
N LEU A 73 19.65 1.57 3.34
CA LEU A 73 19.59 1.43 4.80
C LEU A 73 18.38 0.64 5.27
N ASP A 74 17.24 0.78 4.59
CA ASP A 74 15.94 0.30 5.05
C ASP A 74 14.99 0.10 3.85
N GLN A 75 13.75 -0.30 4.13
CA GLN A 75 12.67 -0.35 3.15
C GLN A 75 12.30 1.04 2.63
N ALA A 76 11.80 1.08 1.40
CA ALA A 76 11.19 2.25 0.82
C ALA A 76 9.99 2.72 1.67
N GLY A 77 9.65 3.98 1.49
CA GLY A 77 8.62 4.66 2.24
C GLY A 77 8.09 5.86 1.50
N LEU A 78 7.50 6.78 2.25
CA LEU A 78 7.01 8.06 1.71
C LEU A 78 7.65 9.23 2.47
N CYS A 79 7.97 10.30 1.75
CA CYS A 79 8.35 11.55 2.37
C CYS A 79 7.17 12.15 3.13
N GLN A 80 7.29 12.33 4.44
CA GLN A 80 6.32 12.99 5.31
C GLN A 80 7.10 13.91 6.24
N GLU A 81 6.80 15.21 6.19
CA GLU A 81 7.46 16.22 7.04
C GLU A 81 9.00 16.18 6.88
N ASP A 82 9.45 16.21 5.63
CA ASP A 82 10.87 16.16 5.23
C ASP A 82 11.64 14.90 5.66
N LYS A 83 10.94 13.86 6.14
CA LYS A 83 11.52 12.56 6.50
C LYS A 83 10.94 11.44 5.67
N CYS A 84 11.79 10.49 5.29
CA CYS A 84 11.33 9.26 4.66
C CYS A 84 10.79 8.33 5.75
N LYS A 85 9.46 8.16 5.78
CA LYS A 85 8.79 7.26 6.71
C LYS A 85 8.69 5.87 6.07
N PRO A 86 9.39 4.84 6.59
CA PRO A 86 9.43 3.50 5.97
C PRO A 86 8.05 2.85 5.90
N PHE A 87 7.87 1.95 4.93
CA PHE A 87 6.63 1.21 4.66
C PHE A 87 5.93 0.67 5.93
N THR A 88 6.69 0.06 6.84
CA THR A 88 6.18 -0.53 8.09
C THR A 88 5.56 0.48 9.05
N LYS A 89 5.93 1.75 8.94
CA LYS A 89 5.46 2.85 9.80
C LYS A 89 4.38 3.69 9.13
N LEU A 90 4.01 3.41 7.89
CA LEU A 90 2.98 4.13 7.17
C LEU A 90 1.58 3.70 7.60
N ASN A 91 0.62 4.62 7.46
CA ASN A 91 -0.80 4.27 7.49
C ASN A 91 -1.07 3.22 6.39
N PRO A 92 -1.84 2.14 6.66
CA PRO A 92 -2.17 1.12 5.66
C PRO A 92 -2.69 1.68 4.33
N LEU A 93 -3.46 2.77 4.35
CA LEU A 93 -4.00 3.41 3.15
C LEU A 93 -2.91 4.05 2.26
N LEU A 94 -1.74 4.37 2.82
CA LEU A 94 -0.62 4.99 2.11
C LEU A 94 0.41 3.97 1.63
N LYS A 95 0.40 2.73 2.15
CA LYS A 95 1.36 1.68 1.80
C LYS A 95 1.38 1.39 0.29
N VAL A 96 0.23 1.48 -0.39
CA VAL A 96 0.11 1.30 -1.85
C VAL A 96 0.92 2.32 -2.65
N CYS A 97 1.15 3.52 -2.11
CA CYS A 97 1.86 4.58 -2.80
C CYS A 97 3.39 4.42 -2.77
N VAL A 98 3.93 3.47 -2.00
CA VAL A 98 5.37 3.23 -1.91
C VAL A 98 5.91 2.52 -3.14
N PHE A 99 5.09 1.70 -3.81
CA PHE A 99 5.50 0.84 -4.91
C PHE A 99 4.70 1.15 -6.19
N PRO A 100 4.76 2.38 -6.72
CA PRO A 100 4.08 2.70 -7.96
C PRO A 100 4.73 1.96 -9.13
N GLU A 101 3.92 1.52 -10.10
CA GLU A 101 4.38 0.74 -11.26
C GLU A 101 5.54 1.42 -12.03
N SER A 102 5.55 2.76 -12.09
CA SER A 102 6.61 3.54 -12.72
C SER A 102 8.00 3.34 -12.10
N LEU A 103 8.08 2.82 -10.88
CA LEU A 103 9.32 2.49 -10.16
C LEU A 103 9.64 0.98 -10.17
N HIS A 104 8.76 0.13 -10.72
CA HIS A 104 9.01 -1.30 -10.91
C HIS A 104 9.89 -1.50 -12.16
N LYS A 105 11.20 -1.31 -12.00
CA LYS A 105 12.17 -1.48 -13.09
C LYS A 105 13.22 -2.54 -12.82
N CYS A 106 13.29 -3.06 -11.60
CA CYS A 106 14.14 -4.21 -11.32
C CYS A 106 13.44 -5.48 -11.82
N PRO A 107 14.17 -6.42 -12.45
CA PRO A 107 13.58 -7.68 -12.89
C PRO A 107 13.09 -8.49 -11.69
N ASP A 108 12.05 -9.30 -11.80
CA ASP A 108 11.69 -10.15 -10.66
C ASP A 108 12.73 -11.26 -10.47
N ILE A 109 13.14 -11.51 -9.22
CA ILE A 109 14.22 -12.45 -8.89
C ILE A 109 13.77 -13.55 -7.95
N GLU A 110 14.46 -14.68 -7.98
CA GLU A 110 14.32 -15.70 -6.93
C GLU A 110 15.09 -15.31 -5.67
N ASN A 111 14.54 -15.66 -4.51
CA ASN A 111 15.30 -15.64 -3.28
C ASN A 111 16.28 -16.83 -3.25
N THR A 112 17.51 -16.60 -3.70
CA THR A 112 18.57 -17.62 -3.69
C THR A 112 19.12 -17.89 -2.28
N LYS A 113 18.85 -17.00 -1.33
CA LYS A 113 19.23 -17.17 0.07
C LYS A 113 18.18 -18.05 0.75
N LYS A 114 18.61 -19.08 1.49
CA LYS A 114 17.73 -19.93 2.30
C LYS A 114 17.27 -19.22 3.58
N ILE A 115 16.69 -18.02 3.43
CA ILE A 115 16.21 -17.16 4.53
C ILE A 115 14.74 -16.82 4.31
N VAL A 116 14.02 -16.60 5.40
CA VAL A 116 12.67 -16.01 5.36
C VAL A 116 12.80 -14.51 5.15
N LEU A 117 12.03 -13.99 4.19
CA LEU A 117 12.01 -12.58 3.85
C LEU A 117 11.06 -11.81 4.76
N ASP A 118 11.52 -10.68 5.28
CA ASP A 118 10.65 -9.71 5.95
C ASP A 118 9.70 -9.03 4.95
N PHE A 119 10.13 -8.89 3.69
CA PHE A 119 9.39 -8.21 2.63
C PHE A 119 9.60 -8.88 1.27
N CYS A 120 8.56 -8.87 0.45
CA CYS A 120 8.56 -9.46 -0.88
C CYS A 120 9.01 -8.50 -2.00
N HIS A 121 9.61 -7.37 -1.61
CA HIS A 121 10.23 -6.41 -2.50
C HIS A 121 11.74 -6.42 -2.30
N TYR A 122 12.47 -6.10 -3.35
CA TYR A 122 13.90 -5.82 -3.28
C TYR A 122 14.21 -4.58 -4.11
N TYR A 123 15.41 -4.03 -3.93
CA TYR A 123 15.83 -2.79 -4.60
C TYR A 123 17.09 -3.02 -5.42
N CYS A 124 17.15 -2.35 -6.57
CA CYS A 124 18.31 -2.36 -7.46
C CYS A 124 18.62 -0.93 -7.91
N LYS A 125 19.88 -0.71 -8.31
CA LYS A 125 20.25 0.50 -9.05
C LYS A 125 20.10 0.25 -10.54
N GLY A 126 19.38 1.13 -11.21
CA GLY A 126 19.29 1.15 -12.67
C GLY A 126 20.59 1.62 -13.32
N ALA A 127 20.66 1.53 -14.65
CA ALA A 127 21.78 2.05 -15.44
C ALA A 127 21.96 3.57 -15.30
N ASP A 128 20.89 4.29 -15.00
CA ASP A 128 20.88 5.72 -14.68
C ASP A 128 21.33 6.04 -13.24
N LYS A 129 21.78 5.01 -12.49
CA LYS A 129 22.23 5.08 -11.09
C LYS A 129 21.12 5.43 -10.08
N GLU A 130 19.86 5.44 -10.50
CA GLU A 130 18.72 5.66 -9.63
C GLU A 130 18.19 4.35 -9.04
N TRP A 131 17.47 4.46 -7.93
CA TRP A 131 16.92 3.31 -7.21
C TRP A 131 15.52 2.96 -7.71
N TYR A 132 15.30 1.67 -7.92
CA TYR A 132 14.04 1.08 -8.33
C TYR A 132 13.72 -0.12 -7.45
N PHE A 133 12.52 -0.67 -7.57
CA PHE A 133 12.15 -1.93 -6.92
C PHE A 133 11.82 -3.02 -7.93
N GLY A 134 11.82 -4.25 -7.43
CA GLY A 134 11.26 -5.44 -8.08
C GLY A 134 10.73 -6.43 -7.05
N TYR A 135 10.12 -7.51 -7.51
CA TYR A 135 9.54 -8.52 -6.63
C TYR A 135 10.43 -9.74 -6.49
N TYR A 136 10.36 -10.37 -5.32
CA TYR A 136 10.75 -11.76 -5.21
C TYR A 136 9.66 -12.64 -5.83
N LYS A 137 10.07 -13.54 -6.72
CA LYS A 137 9.18 -14.51 -7.40
C LYS A 137 8.52 -15.45 -6.39
N ASN A 138 7.34 -15.95 -6.76
CA ASN A 138 6.56 -16.94 -6.02
C ASN A 138 7.08 -18.38 -6.15
N GLU A 139 8.19 -18.58 -6.87
CA GLU A 139 8.83 -19.87 -7.08
C GLU A 139 10.00 -20.06 -6.11
N GLY A 140 10.27 -21.31 -5.73
CA GLY A 140 11.44 -21.67 -4.93
C GLY A 140 11.36 -21.26 -3.45
N ASN A 141 12.44 -20.66 -2.93
CA ASN A 141 12.67 -20.40 -1.50
C ASN A 141 12.24 -19.00 -1.02
N SER A 142 11.38 -18.30 -1.77
CA SER A 142 10.89 -16.95 -1.40
C SER A 142 9.81 -17.00 -0.30
N LEU A 143 10.14 -17.62 0.84
CA LEU A 143 9.32 -17.61 2.04
C LEU A 143 9.31 -16.22 2.65
N CYS A 144 8.20 -15.84 3.27
CA CYS A 144 8.05 -14.54 3.92
C CYS A 144 7.22 -14.62 5.20
N HIS A 145 7.35 -13.61 6.06
CA HIS A 145 6.52 -13.47 7.25
C HIS A 145 5.12 -12.94 6.88
N LEU A 146 4.07 -13.67 7.23
CA LEU A 146 2.70 -13.20 7.08
C LEU A 146 2.47 -12.01 8.03
N GLU A 147 1.81 -10.95 7.56
CA GLU A 147 1.47 -9.79 8.41
C GLU A 147 0.36 -10.09 9.46
N ASN A 148 -0.03 -11.36 9.65
CA ASN A 148 -1.13 -11.74 10.55
C ASN A 148 -0.66 -11.87 12.02
N PRO A 149 -1.15 -11.03 12.95
CA PRO A 149 -0.81 -11.13 14.37
C PRO A 149 -1.28 -12.43 15.04
N ASP A 150 -2.29 -13.11 14.48
CA ASP A 150 -2.86 -14.32 15.07
C ASP A 150 -2.04 -15.59 14.77
N THR A 151 -1.19 -15.56 13.73
CA THR A 151 -0.33 -16.69 13.34
C THR A 151 1.13 -16.27 13.10
N PRO A 152 1.83 -15.71 14.10
CA PRO A 152 3.16 -15.10 13.94
C PRO A 152 4.29 -16.09 13.57
N LYS A 153 4.00 -17.40 13.56
CA LYS A 153 4.93 -18.48 13.18
C LYS A 153 4.65 -19.08 11.81
N GLU A 154 3.61 -18.62 11.12
CA GLU A 154 3.28 -19.12 9.78
C GLU A 154 4.03 -18.31 8.71
N PHE A 155 4.71 -19.03 7.82
CA PHE A 155 5.36 -18.45 6.66
C PHE A 155 4.44 -18.49 5.44
N GLY A 156 4.45 -17.40 4.70
CA GLY A 156 3.83 -17.30 3.39
C GLY A 156 4.84 -17.49 2.26
N GLN A 157 4.37 -17.20 1.06
CA GLN A 157 5.19 -17.08 -0.15
C GLN A 157 5.01 -15.67 -0.73
N CYS A 158 6.09 -15.14 -1.30
CA CYS A 158 6.00 -13.87 -2.00
C CYS A 158 5.18 -13.98 -3.28
N CYS A 159 4.31 -13.02 -3.51
CA CYS A 159 3.45 -12.92 -4.68
C CYS A 159 3.27 -11.45 -5.05
N LYS A 160 3.94 -11.00 -6.12
CA LYS A 160 3.92 -9.61 -6.61
C LYS A 160 4.04 -8.58 -5.48
N GLY A 161 5.06 -8.75 -4.64
CA GLY A 161 5.34 -7.83 -3.52
C GLY A 161 4.56 -8.07 -2.24
N LYS A 162 3.57 -8.99 -2.22
CA LYS A 162 2.81 -9.34 -1.02
C LYS A 162 3.23 -10.69 -0.47
N CYS A 163 3.24 -10.81 0.86
CA CYS A 163 3.34 -12.11 1.51
C CYS A 163 1.95 -12.73 1.65
N VAL A 164 1.70 -13.85 0.98
CA VAL A 164 0.40 -14.53 0.96
C VAL A 164 0.55 -15.97 1.46
N LYS A 165 -0.55 -16.59 1.92
CA LYS A 165 -0.50 -18.01 2.30
C LYS A 165 -0.13 -18.86 1.08
N LYS A 166 0.53 -19.99 1.34
CA LYS A 166 0.92 -20.93 0.29
C LYS A 166 -0.30 -21.34 -0.56
N GLY A 167 -0.17 -21.28 -1.87
CA GLY A 167 -1.24 -21.60 -2.83
C GLY A 167 -2.23 -20.45 -3.11
N GLN A 168 -2.12 -19.29 -2.44
CA GLN A 168 -3.03 -18.15 -2.66
C GLN A 168 -2.51 -17.11 -3.66
N CYS A 169 -1.38 -17.36 -4.32
CA CYS A 169 -0.90 -16.48 -5.38
C CYS A 169 -1.68 -16.79 -6.67
N THR A 170 -2.70 -15.98 -6.97
CA THR A 170 -3.51 -16.11 -8.19
C THR A 170 -3.02 -15.15 -9.28
N ALA A 171 -3.36 -15.42 -10.55
CA ALA A 171 -2.95 -14.60 -11.68
C ALA A 171 -3.39 -13.11 -11.58
N ASN A 172 -4.43 -12.83 -10.78
CA ASN A 172 -5.04 -11.50 -10.62
C ASN A 172 -4.50 -10.68 -9.44
N TYR A 173 -3.35 -11.06 -8.85
CA TYR A 173 -2.69 -10.26 -7.82
C TYR A 173 -2.00 -9.02 -8.36
#